data_AF-A0AAE3AFZ4-F1
#
_entry.id   AF-A0AAE3AFZ4-F1
#
_cell.length_a   1.000
_cell.length_b   1.000
_cell.length_c   1.000
_cell.angle_alpha   90.00
_cell.angle_beta   90.00
_cell.angle_gamma   90.00
#
_symmetry.space_group_name_H-M   'P 1'
#
loop_
_entity.id
_entity.type
_entity.pdbx_description
1 polymer ?
#
loop_
_entity_poly.entity_id
_entity_poly.type
_entity_poly.pdbx_seq_one_letter_code
_entity_poly.pdbx_strand_id
1 'polypeptide(L)'
;MTLMDYCMQYIGEIMDGKRAAPEGVTLTETDPMRRSLELMQKAGDIPTLVRMCAAQDGTEIPQEVFDSFDPESLTQLAGEGDAAPEEPEQPQEPDPDAGKHAFQVLLDCVALDDGLVQYLTQVLRDRDWAGFYKLSQITTKMDLDPEEFLFWLGNKELWADNEERVCAAVMDACLERLRQEGRLELLAALLSGDQHTFETFRCEAPELVHLPQATYEWYCRNYLDRDYPFRMLLRCNGVIFPDRKEA
;
A
#
# COMPACT_ATOMS: atom_id res chain seq x y z
N MET A 1 44.36 3.53 6.88
CA MET A 1 43.33 3.94 5.92
C MET A 1 43.07 2.77 5.01
N THR A 2 41.81 2.36 4.92
CA THR A 2 41.34 1.33 3.99
C THR A 2 41.23 1.92 2.59
N LEU A 3 41.08 1.07 1.57
CA LEU A 3 40.84 1.54 0.21
C LEU A 3 39.56 2.38 0.09
N MET A 4 38.56 2.08 0.91
CA MET A 4 37.30 2.81 0.97
C MET A 4 37.47 4.22 1.54
N ASP A 5 38.34 4.39 2.55
CA ASP A 5 38.66 5.72 3.10
C ASP A 5 39.27 6.63 2.03
N TYR A 6 40.20 6.10 1.22
CA TYR A 6 40.77 6.83 0.08
C TYR A 6 39.70 7.15 -0.97
N CYS A 7 38.82 6.19 -1.28
CA CYS A 7 37.74 6.39 -2.25
C CYS A 7 36.79 7.52 -1.83
N MET A 8 36.28 7.49 -0.60
CA MET A 8 35.36 8.50 -0.08
C MET A 8 36.00 9.88 -0.02
N GLN A 9 37.28 9.95 0.39
CA GLN A 9 38.02 11.20 0.40
C GLN A 9 38.15 11.79 -1.01
N TYR A 10 38.57 10.97 -1.98
CA TYR A 10 38.73 11.42 -3.37
C TYR A 10 37.40 11.85 -4.01
N ILE A 11 36.31 11.10 -3.80
CA ILE A 11 34.98 11.47 -4.30
C ILE A 11 34.55 12.81 -3.67
N GLY A 12 34.69 12.95 -2.35
CA GLY A 12 34.35 14.19 -1.64
C GLY A 12 35.11 15.40 -2.16
N GLU A 13 36.42 15.28 -2.36
CA GLU A 13 37.26 16.38 -2.88
C GLU A 13 36.93 16.75 -4.35
N ILE A 14 36.51 15.78 -5.17
CA ILE A 14 36.07 16.03 -6.55
C ILE A 14 34.70 16.73 -6.57
N MET A 15 33.78 16.34 -5.68
CA MET A 15 32.45 16.96 -5.58
C MET A 15 32.51 18.37 -4.99
N ASP A 16 33.37 18.59 -3.99
CA ASP A 16 33.65 19.91 -3.40
C ASP A 16 34.42 20.84 -4.36
N GLY A 17 34.84 20.35 -5.53
CA GLY A 17 35.62 21.11 -6.50
C GLY A 17 37.04 21.45 -6.04
N LYS A 18 37.52 20.80 -4.97
CA LYS A 18 38.88 20.97 -4.44
C LYS A 18 39.94 20.30 -5.31
N ARG A 19 39.54 19.27 -6.09
CA ARG A 19 40.40 18.65 -7.11
C ARG A 19 39.68 18.42 -8.43
N ALA A 20 40.46 18.28 -9.51
CA ALA A 20 39.94 17.96 -10.82
C ALA A 20 39.55 16.47 -10.91
N ALA A 21 38.68 16.14 -11.88
CA ALA A 21 38.34 14.75 -12.14
C ALA A 21 39.57 13.93 -12.58
N PRO A 22 39.56 12.60 -12.36
CA PRO A 22 40.64 11.72 -12.77
C PRO A 22 40.95 11.77 -14.27
N GLU A 23 42.20 11.49 -14.65
CA GLU A 23 42.69 11.62 -16.02
C GLU A 23 41.91 10.65 -16.93
N GLY A 24 41.23 11.19 -17.95
CA GLY A 24 40.35 10.40 -18.82
C GLY A 24 38.88 10.35 -18.39
N VAL A 25 38.53 10.91 -17.22
CA VAL A 25 37.13 11.05 -16.76
C VAL A 25 36.66 12.50 -16.97
N THR A 26 35.77 12.70 -17.93
CA THR A 26 35.03 13.96 -18.06
C THR A 26 33.71 13.84 -17.32
N LEU A 27 33.41 14.76 -16.40
CA LEU A 27 32.12 14.80 -15.72
C LEU A 27 31.25 15.86 -16.39
N THR A 28 30.04 15.48 -16.76
CA THR A 28 29.07 16.36 -17.45
C THR A 28 27.93 16.79 -16.54
N GLU A 29 27.70 16.04 -15.45
CA GLU A 29 26.66 16.33 -14.47
C GLU A 29 27.06 17.46 -13.51
N THR A 30 26.08 18.31 -13.19
CA THR A 30 26.21 19.44 -12.24
C THR A 30 25.64 19.13 -10.85
N ASP A 31 24.75 18.15 -10.75
CA ASP A 31 24.16 17.72 -9.48
C ASP A 31 25.15 16.84 -8.68
N PRO A 32 25.42 17.10 -7.39
CA PRO A 32 26.45 16.39 -6.62
C PRO A 32 26.25 14.87 -6.56
N MET A 33 25.00 14.41 -6.46
CA MET A 33 24.67 12.99 -6.34
C MET A 33 24.79 12.29 -7.68
N ARG A 34 24.32 12.92 -8.77
CA ARG A 34 24.47 12.36 -10.13
C ARG A 34 25.91 12.39 -10.62
N ARG A 35 26.67 13.41 -10.22
CA ARG A 35 28.07 13.58 -10.56
C ARG A 35 28.97 12.56 -9.87
N SER A 36 28.67 12.19 -8.62
CA SER A 36 29.38 11.10 -7.94
C SER A 36 29.08 9.74 -8.56
N LEU A 37 27.83 9.52 -8.99
CA LEU A 37 27.44 8.31 -9.72
C LEU A 37 28.10 8.23 -11.10
N GLU A 38 28.12 9.32 -11.88
CA GLU A 38 28.80 9.39 -13.19
C GLU A 38 30.30 9.10 -13.06
N LEU A 39 30.94 9.61 -11.99
CA LEU A 39 32.34 9.35 -11.67
C LEU A 39 32.60 7.87 -11.40
N MET A 40 31.79 7.25 -10.53
CA MET A 40 31.89 5.83 -10.21
C MET A 40 31.65 4.95 -11.45
N GLN A 41 30.66 5.30 -12.27
CA GLN A 41 30.35 4.58 -13.50
C GLN A 41 31.50 4.65 -14.52
N LYS A 42 32.15 5.81 -14.66
CA LYS A 42 33.27 5.99 -15.59
C LYS A 42 34.57 5.37 -15.09
N ALA A 43 34.79 5.33 -13.78
CA ALA A 43 35.93 4.65 -13.18
C ALA A 43 35.77 3.12 -13.17
N GLY A 44 34.54 2.62 -13.21
CA GLY A 44 34.21 1.20 -13.29
C GLY A 44 34.19 0.51 -11.92
N ASP A 45 35.24 0.68 -11.12
CA ASP A 45 35.32 0.15 -9.76
C ASP A 45 36.12 1.06 -8.80
N ILE A 46 36.01 0.78 -7.50
CA ILE A 46 36.69 1.55 -6.44
C ILE A 46 38.23 1.48 -6.57
N PRO A 47 38.86 0.30 -6.75
CA PRO A 47 40.31 0.24 -6.92
C PRO A 47 40.83 1.06 -8.09
N THR A 48 40.11 1.08 -9.22
CA THR A 48 40.49 1.84 -10.41
C THR A 48 40.37 3.33 -10.15
N LEU A 49 39.28 3.79 -9.52
CA LEU A 49 39.13 5.20 -9.14
C LEU A 49 40.29 5.67 -8.26
N VAL A 50 40.62 4.91 -7.21
CA VAL A 50 41.70 5.24 -6.27
C VAL A 50 43.06 5.25 -6.96
N ARG A 51 43.34 4.30 -7.87
CA ARG A 51 44.60 4.30 -8.66
C ARG A 51 44.72 5.50 -9.57
N MET A 52 43.65 5.88 -10.27
CA MET A 52 43.66 7.05 -11.14
C MET A 52 43.88 8.34 -10.34
N CYS A 53 43.22 8.46 -9.19
CA CYS A 53 43.37 9.58 -8.27
C CYS A 53 44.80 9.67 -7.68
N ALA A 54 45.35 8.54 -7.24
CA ALA A 54 46.68 8.49 -6.63
C ALA A 54 47.81 8.73 -7.64
N ALA A 55 47.66 8.23 -8.87
CA ALA A 55 48.60 8.47 -9.96
C ALA A 55 48.69 9.95 -10.33
N GLN A 56 47.57 10.67 -10.34
CA GLN A 56 47.54 12.12 -10.57
C GLN A 56 48.20 12.92 -9.44
N ASP A 57 48.01 12.49 -8.19
CA ASP A 57 48.62 13.16 -7.03
C ASP A 57 50.09 12.80 -6.83
N GLY A 58 50.64 11.85 -7.60
CA GLY A 58 51.96 11.28 -7.36
C GLY A 58 52.07 10.56 -6.00
N THR A 59 50.95 10.09 -5.46
CA THR A 59 50.88 9.42 -4.15
C THR A 59 51.03 7.92 -4.32
N GLU A 60 52.01 7.32 -3.65
CA GLU A 60 52.19 5.87 -3.62
C GLU A 60 51.32 5.25 -2.52
N ILE A 61 50.22 4.60 -2.92
CA ILE A 61 49.36 3.82 -2.02
C ILE A 61 49.90 2.37 -1.99
N PRO A 62 50.15 1.77 -0.80
CA PRO A 62 50.66 0.40 -0.70
C PRO A 62 49.72 -0.63 -1.33
N GLN A 63 50.28 -1.63 -2.03
CA GLN A 63 49.50 -2.70 -2.67
C GLN A 63 48.63 -3.49 -1.68
N GLU A 64 49.08 -3.64 -0.43
CA GLU A 64 48.32 -4.28 0.65
C GLU A 64 46.95 -3.61 0.90
N VAL A 65 46.82 -2.31 0.63
CA VAL A 65 45.55 -1.57 0.75
C VAL A 65 44.58 -1.96 -0.38
N PHE A 66 45.11 -2.28 -1.56
CA PHE A 66 44.29 -2.78 -2.67
C PHE A 66 43.95 -4.26 -2.50
N ASP A 67 44.84 -5.07 -1.93
CA ASP A 67 44.64 -6.50 -1.73
C ASP A 67 43.68 -6.82 -0.56
N SER A 68 43.59 -5.90 0.41
CA SER A 68 42.63 -6.00 1.52
C SER A 68 41.22 -5.54 1.16
N PHE A 69 41.02 -5.04 -0.06
CA PHE A 69 39.70 -4.64 -0.53
C PHE A 69 38.92 -5.86 -1.03
N ASP A 70 37.79 -6.12 -0.36
CA ASP A 70 36.84 -7.14 -0.74
C ASP A 70 35.63 -6.51 -1.46
N PRO A 71 35.38 -6.86 -2.74
CA PRO A 71 34.21 -6.38 -3.48
C PRO A 71 32.88 -6.82 -2.86
N GLU A 72 32.84 -7.95 -2.15
CA GLU A 72 31.60 -8.43 -1.49
C GLU A 72 31.20 -7.52 -0.33
N SER A 73 32.19 -6.98 0.40
CA SER A 73 32.00 -5.96 1.42
C SER A 73 31.35 -4.67 0.90
N LEU A 74 31.53 -4.33 -0.40
CA LEU A 74 30.79 -3.23 -1.03
C LEU A 74 29.32 -3.54 -1.25
N THR A 75 28.97 -4.81 -1.43
CA THR A 75 27.55 -5.20 -1.60
C THR A 75 26.81 -5.06 -0.26
N GLN A 76 27.51 -5.25 0.86
CA GLN A 76 27.00 -4.93 2.20
C GLN A 76 26.87 -3.41 2.42
N LEU A 77 27.84 -2.59 1.99
CA LEU A 77 27.79 -1.13 2.10
C LEU A 77 26.83 -0.45 1.10
N ALA A 78 26.65 -1.00 -0.10
CA ALA A 78 25.73 -0.50 -1.11
C ALA A 78 24.28 -0.98 -0.86
N GLY A 79 24.11 -2.10 -0.16
CA GLY A 79 22.82 -2.53 0.41
C GLY A 79 22.26 -1.55 1.44
N GLU A 80 23.11 -0.69 2.02
CA GLU A 80 22.69 0.36 2.97
C GLU A 80 22.40 1.72 2.29
N GLY A 81 22.64 1.86 0.97
CA GLY A 81 22.59 3.15 0.26
C GLY A 81 21.46 3.32 -0.77
N ASP A 82 20.87 2.22 -1.27
CA ASP A 82 19.77 2.27 -2.27
C ASP A 82 18.60 1.32 -1.94
N ALA A 83 18.57 0.80 -0.72
CA ALA A 83 17.35 0.31 -0.11
C ALA A 83 16.85 1.40 0.84
N ALA A 84 15.59 1.83 0.69
CA ALA A 84 14.85 2.32 1.85
C ALA A 84 15.10 1.31 2.99
N PRO A 85 15.38 1.76 4.23
CA PRO A 85 15.88 0.87 5.27
C PRO A 85 14.97 -0.35 5.39
N GLU A 86 15.47 -1.53 4.97
CA GLU A 86 14.96 -2.78 5.49
C GLU A 86 15.40 -2.78 6.95
N GLU A 87 14.45 -2.46 7.83
CA GLU A 87 14.59 -2.75 9.25
C GLU A 87 15.11 -4.18 9.40
N PRO A 88 16.00 -4.44 10.37
CA PRO A 88 16.42 -5.81 10.67
C PRO A 88 15.16 -6.66 10.74
N GLU A 89 15.12 -7.81 10.04
CA GLU A 89 14.00 -8.75 10.08
C GLU A 89 13.68 -9.05 11.54
N GLN A 90 12.78 -8.25 12.10
CA GLN A 90 12.02 -8.58 13.27
C GLN A 90 11.36 -9.91 12.90
N PRO A 91 11.28 -10.88 13.81
CA PRO A 91 10.59 -12.14 13.52
C PRO A 91 9.28 -11.77 12.82
N GLN A 92 9.16 -12.10 11.53
CA GLN A 92 8.04 -11.66 10.69
C GLN A 92 6.80 -12.03 11.47
N GLU A 93 6.13 -11.02 12.03
CA GLU A 93 4.81 -11.23 12.59
C GLU A 93 4.01 -11.86 11.46
N PRO A 94 3.26 -12.95 11.75
CA PRO A 94 2.51 -13.62 10.71
C PRO A 94 1.72 -12.55 9.97
N ASP A 95 1.95 -12.44 8.65
CA ASP A 95 1.37 -11.39 7.83
C ASP A 95 -0.13 -11.31 8.18
N PRO A 96 -0.60 -10.17 8.75
CA PRO A 96 -1.98 -10.05 9.20
C PRO A 96 -2.98 -10.20 8.04
N ASP A 97 -2.49 -10.09 6.81
CA ASP A 97 -3.24 -10.23 5.58
C ASP A 97 -3.03 -11.59 4.88
N ALA A 98 -2.25 -12.50 5.48
CA ALA A 98 -2.04 -13.85 4.97
C ALA A 98 -3.37 -14.60 4.81
N GLY A 99 -3.76 -14.85 3.56
CA GLY A 99 -4.99 -15.55 3.20
C GLY A 99 -6.22 -14.66 3.04
N LYS A 100 -6.10 -13.34 3.22
CA LYS A 100 -7.17 -12.39 2.87
C LYS A 100 -7.25 -12.16 1.36
N HIS A 101 -8.45 -11.85 0.90
CA HIS A 101 -8.65 -11.40 -0.48
C HIS A 101 -8.05 -10.00 -0.66
N ALA A 102 -7.36 -9.72 -1.76
CA ALA A 102 -6.72 -8.41 -1.98
C ALA A 102 -7.72 -7.23 -1.92
N PHE A 103 -8.97 -7.45 -2.33
CA PHE A 103 -10.06 -6.48 -2.15
C PHE A 103 -10.41 -6.19 -0.68
N GLN A 104 -10.30 -7.19 0.19
CA GLN A 104 -10.52 -7.00 1.62
C GLN A 104 -9.38 -6.17 2.23
N VAL A 105 -8.13 -6.44 1.82
CA VAL A 105 -6.97 -5.61 2.22
C VAL A 105 -7.16 -4.15 1.79
N LEU A 106 -7.62 -3.92 0.56
CA LEU A 106 -7.97 -2.56 0.09
C LEU A 106 -9.00 -1.90 1.00
N LEU A 107 -10.09 -2.59 1.35
CA LEU A 107 -11.13 -2.04 2.21
C LEU A 107 -10.66 -1.82 3.65
N ASP A 108 -9.91 -2.77 4.23
CA ASP A 108 -9.29 -2.65 5.54
C ASP A 108 -8.41 -1.40 5.60
N CYS A 109 -7.58 -1.15 4.58
CA CYS A 109 -6.75 0.05 4.48
C CYS A 109 -7.58 1.32 4.33
N VAL A 110 -8.60 1.31 3.45
CA VAL A 110 -9.47 2.46 3.22
C VAL A 110 -10.28 2.83 4.47
N ALA A 111 -10.67 1.84 5.27
CA ALA A 111 -11.40 2.05 6.53
C ALA A 111 -10.60 2.79 7.61
N LEU A 112 -9.27 2.88 7.47
CA LEU A 112 -8.42 3.58 8.44
C LEU A 112 -8.59 5.10 8.42
N ASP A 113 -9.11 5.67 7.33
CA ASP A 113 -9.23 7.12 7.16
C ASP A 113 -10.50 7.50 6.39
N ASP A 114 -11.30 8.39 6.99
CA ASP A 114 -12.56 8.87 6.38
C ASP A 114 -12.33 9.55 5.01
N GLY A 115 -11.17 10.18 4.82
CA GLY A 115 -10.78 10.78 3.55
C GLY A 115 -10.53 9.72 2.46
N LEU A 116 -9.93 8.58 2.80
CA LEU A 116 -9.79 7.45 1.89
C LEU A 116 -11.15 6.84 1.54
N VAL A 117 -12.07 6.73 2.50
CA VAL A 117 -13.43 6.25 2.23
C VAL A 117 -14.14 7.19 1.24
N GLN A 118 -14.03 8.50 1.44
CA GLN A 118 -14.58 9.51 0.54
C GLN A 118 -13.92 9.46 -0.84
N TYR A 119 -12.60 9.29 -0.89
CA TYR A 119 -11.85 9.19 -2.15
C TYR A 119 -12.24 7.92 -2.93
N LEU A 120 -12.27 6.75 -2.28
CA LEU A 120 -12.75 5.49 -2.88
C LEU A 120 -14.16 5.66 -3.44
N THR A 121 -15.06 6.26 -2.64
CA THR A 121 -16.44 6.53 -3.05
C THR A 121 -16.49 7.40 -4.31
N GLN A 122 -15.69 8.47 -4.36
CA GLN A 122 -15.64 9.37 -5.50
C GLN A 122 -15.12 8.67 -6.76
N VAL A 123 -13.97 7.97 -6.69
CA VAL A 123 -13.39 7.32 -7.87
C VAL A 123 -14.30 6.23 -8.43
N LEU A 124 -15.00 5.49 -7.57
CA LEU A 124 -15.96 4.47 -8.00
C LEU A 124 -17.22 5.08 -8.62
N ARG A 125 -17.75 6.16 -8.04
CA ARG A 125 -18.95 6.84 -8.55
C ARG A 125 -18.69 7.48 -9.92
N ASP A 126 -17.55 8.17 -10.04
CA ASP A 126 -17.20 8.95 -11.23
C ASP A 126 -16.54 8.06 -12.31
N ARG A 127 -16.35 6.75 -12.02
CA ARG A 127 -15.64 5.77 -12.85
C ARG A 127 -14.21 6.19 -13.20
N ASP A 128 -13.53 6.85 -12.27
CA ASP A 128 -12.11 7.20 -12.38
C ASP A 128 -11.24 5.98 -12.04
N TRP A 129 -11.07 5.09 -13.03
CA TRP A 129 -10.26 3.89 -12.89
C TRP A 129 -8.78 4.20 -12.67
N ALA A 130 -8.26 5.30 -13.20
CA ALA A 130 -6.89 5.71 -12.92
C ALA A 130 -6.71 6.07 -11.44
N GLY A 131 -7.68 6.75 -10.84
CA GLY A 131 -7.73 7.02 -9.41
C GLY A 131 -7.81 5.74 -8.57
N PHE A 132 -8.62 4.77 -8.99
CA PHE A 132 -8.75 3.46 -8.33
C PHE A 132 -7.44 2.64 -8.40
N TYR A 133 -6.80 2.53 -9.57
CA TYR A 133 -5.53 1.79 -9.69
C TYR A 133 -4.42 2.39 -8.84
N LYS A 134 -4.34 3.72 -8.75
CA LYS A 134 -3.37 4.37 -7.84
C LYS A 134 -3.64 4.00 -6.38
N LEU A 135 -4.91 4.01 -5.98
CA LEU A 135 -5.29 3.62 -4.63
C LEU A 135 -4.92 2.16 -4.38
N SER A 136 -5.25 1.25 -5.29
CA SER A 136 -4.95 -0.18 -5.15
C SER A 136 -3.45 -0.45 -5.08
N GLN A 137 -2.64 0.19 -5.93
CA GLN A 137 -1.19 0.05 -5.92
C GLN A 137 -0.58 0.50 -4.58
N ILE A 138 -1.07 1.61 -4.02
CA ILE A 138 -0.56 2.15 -2.76
C ILE A 138 -0.96 1.24 -1.59
N THR A 139 -2.18 0.70 -1.58
CA THR A 139 -2.70 -0.09 -0.45
C THR A 139 -2.29 -1.56 -0.50
N THR A 140 -2.30 -2.18 -1.68
CA THR A 140 -2.12 -3.65 -1.83
C THR A 140 -0.90 -4.04 -2.66
N LYS A 141 -0.18 -3.07 -3.27
CA LYS A 141 0.89 -3.33 -4.25
C LYS A 141 0.42 -4.12 -5.47
N MET A 142 -0.89 -4.08 -5.78
CA MET A 142 -1.50 -4.77 -6.92
C MET A 142 -2.34 -3.82 -7.77
N ASP A 143 -2.44 -4.15 -9.05
CA ASP A 143 -3.39 -3.54 -9.98
C ASP A 143 -4.74 -4.26 -9.87
N LEU A 144 -5.57 -3.80 -8.95
CA LEU A 144 -6.89 -4.38 -8.73
C LEU A 144 -7.85 -3.88 -9.80
N ASP A 145 -8.59 -4.80 -10.42
CA ASP A 145 -9.62 -4.44 -11.39
C ASP A 145 -10.83 -3.81 -10.67
N PRO A 146 -11.22 -2.56 -10.99
CA PRO A 146 -12.34 -1.89 -10.32
C PRO A 146 -13.68 -2.54 -10.60
N GLU A 147 -13.88 -3.15 -11.77
CA GLU A 147 -15.13 -3.83 -12.12
C GLU A 147 -15.22 -5.17 -11.39
N GLU A 148 -14.11 -5.89 -11.26
CA GLU A 148 -14.05 -7.10 -10.45
C GLU A 148 -14.25 -6.80 -8.96
N PHE A 149 -13.67 -5.70 -8.46
CA PHE A 149 -13.90 -5.21 -7.10
C PHE A 149 -15.39 -4.93 -6.85
N LEU A 150 -16.04 -4.17 -7.75
CA LEU A 150 -17.47 -3.88 -7.65
C LEU A 150 -18.31 -5.16 -7.74
N PHE A 151 -17.98 -6.08 -8.64
CA PHE A 151 -18.69 -7.35 -8.75
C PHE A 151 -18.55 -8.19 -7.46
N TRP A 152 -17.34 -8.31 -6.94
CA TRP A 152 -17.06 -9.03 -5.70
C TRP A 152 -17.82 -8.43 -4.52
N LEU A 153 -17.69 -7.12 -4.28
CA LEU A 153 -18.34 -6.47 -3.16
C LEU A 153 -19.87 -6.52 -3.30
N GLY A 154 -20.37 -6.31 -4.52
CA GLY A 154 -21.79 -6.36 -4.84
C GLY A 154 -22.45 -7.72 -4.56
N ASN A 155 -21.69 -8.81 -4.70
CA ASN A 155 -22.20 -10.19 -4.64
C ASN A 155 -21.50 -11.03 -3.54
N LYS A 156 -20.87 -10.40 -2.55
CA LYS A 156 -20.00 -11.06 -1.56
C LYS A 156 -20.69 -12.23 -0.85
N GLU A 157 -21.99 -12.14 -0.62
CA GLU A 157 -22.83 -13.16 0.03
C GLU A 157 -22.93 -14.49 -0.73
N LEU A 158 -22.58 -14.51 -2.02
CA LEU A 158 -22.56 -15.74 -2.83
C LEU A 158 -21.49 -16.73 -2.36
N TRP A 159 -20.40 -16.23 -1.77
CA TRP A 159 -19.30 -17.04 -1.24
C TRP A 159 -19.36 -17.22 0.28
N ALA A 160 -20.36 -16.61 0.92
CA ALA A 160 -20.57 -16.68 2.35
C ALA A 160 -21.29 -17.98 2.77
N ASP A 161 -21.17 -18.35 4.04
CA ASP A 161 -21.98 -19.41 4.63
C ASP A 161 -23.47 -19.03 4.69
N ASN A 162 -24.31 -19.97 5.09
CA ASN A 162 -25.76 -19.73 5.10
C ASN A 162 -26.18 -18.65 6.11
N GLU A 163 -25.45 -18.52 7.22
CA GLU A 163 -25.81 -17.57 8.27
C GLU A 163 -25.49 -16.14 7.84
N GLU A 164 -24.27 -15.94 7.32
CA GLU A 164 -23.84 -14.67 6.76
C GLU A 164 -24.70 -14.26 5.57
N ARG A 165 -25.01 -15.20 4.65
CA ARG A 165 -25.86 -14.90 3.50
C ARG A 165 -27.26 -14.45 3.88
N VAL A 166 -27.87 -15.08 4.90
CA VAL A 166 -29.18 -14.67 5.41
C VAL A 166 -29.11 -13.29 6.05
N CYS A 167 -28.06 -13.01 6.82
CA CYS A 167 -27.84 -11.69 7.41
C CYS A 167 -27.69 -10.60 6.36
N ALA A 168 -26.80 -10.81 5.38
CA ALA A 168 -26.59 -9.91 4.27
C ALA A 168 -27.90 -9.59 3.54
N ALA A 169 -28.68 -10.61 3.18
CA ALA A 169 -29.95 -10.43 2.46
C ALA A 169 -30.99 -9.64 3.28
N VAL A 170 -31.15 -9.97 4.57
CA VAL A 170 -32.13 -9.32 5.45
C VAL A 170 -31.74 -7.88 5.74
N MET A 171 -30.46 -7.63 6.05
CA MET A 171 -29.98 -6.30 6.38
C MET A 171 -29.89 -5.39 5.15
N ASP A 172 -29.49 -5.90 3.97
CA ASP A 172 -29.58 -5.13 2.72
C ASP A 172 -31.03 -4.70 2.45
N ALA A 173 -32.01 -5.60 2.65
CA ALA A 173 -33.43 -5.26 2.47
C ALA A 173 -33.90 -4.18 3.46
N CYS A 174 -33.54 -4.31 4.74
CA CYS A 174 -33.82 -3.29 5.76
C CYS A 174 -33.23 -1.92 5.39
N LEU A 175 -31.94 -1.88 5.06
CA LEU A 175 -31.21 -0.64 4.81
C LEU A 175 -31.64 -0.01 3.49
N GLU A 176 -31.92 -0.80 2.45
CA GLU A 176 -32.46 -0.30 1.19
C GLU A 176 -33.86 0.29 1.38
N ARG A 177 -34.71 -0.34 2.20
CA ARG A 177 -36.01 0.25 2.57
C ARG A 177 -35.83 1.57 3.31
N LEU A 178 -34.96 1.64 4.32
CA LEU A 178 -34.67 2.88 5.04
C LEU A 178 -34.15 3.99 4.11
N ARG A 179 -33.32 3.63 3.13
CA ARG A 179 -32.81 4.55 2.10
C ARG A 179 -33.95 5.09 1.24
N GLN A 180 -34.89 4.24 0.80
CA GLN A 180 -36.06 4.63 0.01
C GLN A 180 -37.06 5.48 0.82
N GLU A 181 -37.21 5.19 2.12
CA GLU A 181 -38.02 5.97 3.06
C GLU A 181 -37.37 7.30 3.48
N GLY A 182 -36.10 7.55 3.09
CA GLY A 182 -35.34 8.74 3.47
C GLY A 182 -34.89 8.77 4.93
N ARG A 183 -34.94 7.64 5.64
CA ARG A 183 -34.54 7.50 7.05
C ARG A 183 -33.02 7.33 7.19
N LEU A 184 -32.27 8.29 6.65
CA LEU A 184 -30.81 8.20 6.52
C LEU A 184 -30.08 8.24 7.87
N GLU A 185 -30.61 8.96 8.86
CA GLU A 185 -30.03 8.99 10.22
C GLU A 185 -30.08 7.61 10.89
N LEU A 186 -31.20 6.90 10.75
CA LEU A 186 -31.35 5.54 11.26
C LEU A 186 -30.45 4.56 10.49
N LEU A 187 -30.38 4.70 9.17
CA LEU A 187 -29.48 3.90 8.34
C LEU A 187 -28.03 4.08 8.78
N ALA A 188 -27.59 5.33 8.99
CA ALA A 188 -26.23 5.64 9.43
C ALA A 188 -25.94 5.07 10.83
N ALA A 189 -26.87 5.19 11.77
CA ALA A 189 -26.73 4.62 13.12
C ALA A 189 -26.66 3.08 13.11
N LEU A 190 -27.38 2.42 12.20
CA LEU A 190 -27.27 0.97 12.00
C LEU A 190 -25.90 0.59 11.41
N LEU A 191 -25.40 1.34 10.42
CA LEU A 191 -24.08 1.10 9.83
C LEU A 191 -22.93 1.38 10.80
N SER A 192 -23.09 2.32 11.73
CA SER A 192 -22.10 2.58 12.78
C SER A 192 -22.10 1.54 13.91
N GLY A 193 -23.04 0.59 13.89
CA GLY A 193 -23.15 -0.43 14.93
C GLY A 193 -23.70 0.10 16.26
N ASP A 194 -24.66 1.03 16.26
CA ASP A 194 -25.32 1.40 17.51
C ASP A 194 -26.26 0.28 17.98
N GLN A 195 -25.89 -0.40 19.07
CA GLN A 195 -26.65 -1.54 19.59
C GLN A 195 -28.08 -1.18 19.97
N HIS A 196 -28.28 -0.03 20.64
CA HIS A 196 -29.60 0.38 21.10
C HIS A 196 -30.55 0.66 19.93
N THR A 197 -30.03 1.29 18.89
CA THR A 197 -30.73 1.53 17.63
C THR A 197 -31.12 0.21 16.98
N PHE A 198 -30.21 -0.75 16.88
CA PHE A 198 -30.52 -2.06 16.30
C PHE A 198 -31.60 -2.81 17.10
N GLU A 199 -31.49 -2.85 18.43
CA GLU A 199 -32.45 -3.54 19.31
C GLU A 199 -33.85 -2.94 19.23
N THR A 200 -33.95 -1.63 19.06
CA THR A 200 -35.23 -0.96 18.83
C THR A 200 -35.75 -1.27 17.42
N PHE A 201 -34.89 -1.10 16.41
CA PHE A 201 -35.23 -1.31 15.01
C PHE A 201 -35.72 -2.74 14.72
N ARG A 202 -35.06 -3.76 15.26
CA ARG A 202 -35.44 -5.18 15.03
C ARG A 202 -36.83 -5.53 15.54
N CYS A 203 -37.37 -4.77 16.50
CA CYS A 203 -38.72 -4.98 17.03
C CYS A 203 -39.81 -4.39 16.13
N GLU A 204 -39.45 -3.50 15.22
CA GLU A 204 -40.37 -2.78 14.33
C GLU A 204 -40.22 -3.20 12.87
N ALA A 205 -39.01 -3.58 12.45
CA ALA A 205 -38.70 -3.89 11.06
C ALA A 205 -39.36 -5.20 10.61
N PRO A 206 -40.24 -5.18 9.59
CA PRO A 206 -40.96 -6.37 9.13
C PRO A 206 -40.03 -7.51 8.70
N GLU A 207 -38.81 -7.20 8.27
CA GLU A 207 -37.80 -8.17 7.88
C GLU A 207 -37.19 -8.92 9.08
N LEU A 208 -37.17 -8.30 10.27
CA LEU A 208 -36.46 -8.79 11.46
C LEU A 208 -37.39 -9.34 12.55
N VAL A 209 -38.63 -8.85 12.66
CA VAL A 209 -39.58 -9.25 13.71
C VAL A 209 -39.87 -10.75 13.74
N HIS A 210 -39.71 -11.44 12.62
CA HIS A 210 -39.92 -12.88 12.49
C HIS A 210 -38.64 -13.72 12.60
N LEU A 211 -37.49 -13.08 12.85
CA LEU A 211 -36.17 -13.72 12.92
C LEU A 211 -35.60 -13.61 14.34
N PRO A 212 -35.95 -14.53 15.26
CA PRO A 212 -35.45 -14.49 16.63
C PRO A 212 -33.93 -14.61 16.74
N GLN A 213 -33.27 -15.21 15.74
CA GLN A 213 -31.82 -15.32 15.65
C GLN A 213 -31.11 -14.01 15.30
N ALA A 214 -31.83 -12.98 14.83
CA ALA A 214 -31.27 -11.68 14.48
C ALA A 214 -30.98 -10.83 15.73
N THR A 215 -30.04 -11.30 16.55
CA THR A 215 -29.49 -10.57 17.68
C THR A 215 -28.48 -9.52 17.21
N TYR A 216 -28.09 -8.61 18.10
CA TYR A 216 -27.05 -7.63 17.78
C TYR A 216 -25.71 -8.31 17.46
N GLU A 217 -25.31 -9.33 18.24
CA GLU A 217 -24.09 -10.10 17.97
C GLU A 217 -24.12 -10.81 16.60
N TRP A 218 -25.30 -11.35 16.24
CA TRP A 218 -25.50 -11.94 14.91
C TRP A 218 -25.33 -10.91 13.81
N TYR A 219 -25.89 -9.71 13.98
CA TYR A 219 -25.73 -8.60 13.06
C TYR A 219 -24.27 -8.14 12.94
N CYS A 220 -23.55 -8.00 14.05
CA CYS A 220 -22.13 -7.65 14.03
C CYS A 220 -21.31 -8.66 13.22
N ARG A 221 -21.36 -9.93 13.64
CA ARG A 221 -20.51 -10.99 13.07
C ARG A 221 -20.76 -11.22 11.59
N ASN A 222 -22.03 -11.16 11.19
CA ASN A 222 -22.46 -11.57 9.86
C ASN A 222 -22.69 -10.38 8.91
N TYR A 223 -22.67 -9.14 9.41
CA TYR A 223 -22.87 -7.95 8.57
C TYR A 223 -21.81 -6.87 8.82
N LEU A 224 -21.73 -6.32 10.03
CA LEU A 224 -20.87 -5.16 10.32
C LEU A 224 -19.38 -5.47 10.24
N ASP A 225 -18.97 -6.64 10.74
CA ASP A 225 -17.58 -7.10 10.72
C ASP A 225 -17.16 -7.64 9.34
N ARG A 226 -18.03 -7.46 8.34
CA ARG A 226 -17.81 -7.82 6.93
C ARG A 226 -17.77 -6.55 6.10
N ASP A 227 -17.68 -6.70 4.77
CA ASP A 227 -17.57 -5.58 3.84
C ASP A 227 -18.94 -5.02 3.42
N TYR A 228 -20.05 -5.56 3.94
CA TYR A 228 -21.40 -5.12 3.58
C TYR A 228 -21.73 -3.66 3.98
N PRO A 229 -21.21 -3.09 5.09
CA PRO A 229 -21.37 -1.67 5.39
C PRO A 229 -20.76 -0.79 4.30
N PHE A 230 -19.58 -1.14 3.78
CA PHE A 230 -18.97 -0.45 2.63
C PHE A 230 -19.87 -0.52 1.40
N ARG A 231 -20.41 -1.71 1.09
CA ARG A 231 -21.37 -1.85 -0.02
C ARG A 231 -22.54 -0.88 0.12
N MET A 232 -23.18 -0.82 1.29
CA MET A 232 -24.32 0.06 1.53
C MET A 232 -23.93 1.55 1.47
N LEU A 233 -22.79 1.91 2.06
CA LEU A 233 -22.26 3.28 2.04
C LEU A 233 -22.03 3.75 0.60
N LEU A 234 -21.38 2.92 -0.22
CA LEU A 234 -21.12 3.21 -1.63
C LEU A 234 -22.43 3.35 -2.43
N ARG A 235 -23.41 2.46 -2.22
CA ARG A 235 -24.75 2.58 -2.83
C ARG A 235 -25.44 3.89 -2.45
N CYS A 236 -25.40 4.28 -1.18
CA CYS A 236 -25.99 5.54 -0.71
C CYS A 236 -25.34 6.77 -1.38
N ASN A 237 -24.08 6.65 -1.79
CA ASN A 237 -23.33 7.71 -2.48
C ASN A 237 -23.39 7.61 -4.01
N GLY A 238 -24.23 6.74 -4.57
CA GLY A 238 -24.49 6.66 -6.01
C GLY A 238 -23.57 5.72 -6.79
N VAL A 239 -22.79 4.87 -6.11
CA VAL A 239 -22.02 3.80 -6.77
C VAL A 239 -22.95 2.68 -7.21
N ILE A 240 -22.82 2.25 -8.46
CA ILE A 240 -23.63 1.19 -9.07
C ILE A 240 -22.83 -0.11 -9.07
N PHE A 241 -23.48 -1.18 -8.60
CA PHE A 241 -22.90 -2.53 -8.55
C PHE A 241 -23.45 -3.39 -9.71
N PRO A 242 -22.61 -4.20 -10.38
CA PRO A 242 -23.06 -5.06 -11.46
C PRO A 242 -23.77 -6.33 -10.94
N ASP A 243 -24.89 -6.70 -11.58
CA ASP A 243 -25.66 -7.92 -11.27
C ASP A 243 -25.00 -9.20 -11.82
N ARG A 244 -24.14 -9.08 -12.84
CA ARG A 244 -23.43 -10.20 -13.49
C ARG A 244 -22.00 -9.76 -13.79
N LYS A 245 -21.05 -10.70 -13.70
CA LYS A 245 -19.69 -10.47 -14.20
C LYS A 245 -19.82 -10.29 -15.72
N GLU A 246 -19.51 -9.12 -16.24
CA GLU A 246 -19.44 -8.92 -17.69
C GLU A 246 -18.40 -9.90 -18.25
N ALA A 247 -18.77 -10.57 -19.34
CA ALA A 247 -18.07 -11.73 -19.89
C ALA A 247 -16.94 -11.35 -20.84
#